data_AF-A0A960H5X5-F1
#
_entry.id   AF-A0A960H5X5-F1
#
_cell.length_a   1.000
_cell.length_b   1.000
_cell.length_c   1.000
_cell.angle_alpha   90.00
_cell.angle_beta   90.00
_cell.angle_gamma   90.00
#
_symmetry.space_group_name_H-M   'P 1'
#
loop_
_entity.id
_entity.type
_entity.pdbx_description
1 polymer ?
#
loop_
_entity_poly.entity_id
_entity_poly.type
_entity_poly.pdbx_seq_one_letter_code
_entity_poly.pdbx_strand_id
1 'polypeptide(L)'
;ARDFAAVASHELRTPLTAMRTNLEVLSTLDLEAEQRNEVIGDVIRTQSRIEATLTALERLAQGELTTADDFVPFDVTELLDRAAHDAERTYPDLRVALVPSPVVLMVGLPVGLRLVIDNAIANAVKHGG
;
A
#
# COMPACT_ATOMS: atom_id res chain seq x y z
N ALA A 1 -2.71 10.69 17.04
CA ALA A 1 -4.18 10.45 16.90
C ALA A 1 -4.96 11.63 16.29
N ARG A 2 -5.09 12.80 16.94
CA ARG A 2 -5.80 13.96 16.34
C ARG A 2 -5.12 14.50 15.08
N ASP A 3 -3.79 14.52 15.07
CA ASP A 3 -3.01 14.99 13.92
C ASP A 3 -3.08 14.00 12.75
N PHE A 4 -2.99 12.69 13.03
CA PHE A 4 -3.21 11.63 12.04
C PHE A 4 -4.57 11.73 11.33
N ALA A 5 -5.66 11.87 12.10
CA ALA A 5 -7.01 11.97 11.53
C ALA A 5 -7.19 13.23 10.67
N ALA A 6 -6.55 14.34 11.06
CA ALA A 6 -6.56 15.58 10.28
C ALA A 6 -5.79 15.41 8.96
N VAL A 7 -4.58 14.86 8.99
CA VAL A 7 -3.77 14.59 7.80
C VAL A 7 -4.49 13.63 6.85
N ALA A 8 -5.03 12.52 7.36
CA ALA A 8 -5.82 11.58 6.57
C ALA A 8 -7.01 12.24 5.86
N SER A 9 -7.76 13.07 6.59
CA SER A 9 -8.90 13.79 6.04
C SER A 9 -8.50 14.78 4.94
N HIS A 10 -7.35 15.45 5.08
CA HIS A 10 -6.85 16.39 4.09
C HIS A 10 -6.37 15.68 2.81
N GLU A 11 -5.59 14.61 2.94
CA GLU A 11 -5.02 13.86 1.81
C GLU A 11 -6.09 13.16 0.96
N LEU A 12 -7.20 12.72 1.58
CA LEU A 12 -8.30 12.04 0.88
C LEU A 12 -9.31 13.01 0.24
N ARG A 13 -9.48 14.21 0.80
CA ARG A 13 -10.51 15.17 0.33
C ARG A 13 -10.32 15.56 -1.13
N THR A 14 -9.08 15.86 -1.53
CA THR A 14 -8.76 16.31 -2.89
C THR A 14 -9.06 15.24 -3.94
N PRO A 15 -8.53 14.00 -3.86
CA PRO A 15 -8.83 12.98 -4.85
C PRO A 15 -10.32 12.56 -4.84
N LEU A 16 -10.98 12.51 -3.69
CA LEU A 16 -12.43 12.24 -3.63
C LEU A 16 -13.25 13.33 -4.32
N THR A 17 -12.85 14.60 -4.19
CA THR A 17 -13.51 15.72 -4.88
C THR A 17 -13.34 15.60 -6.39
N ALA A 18 -12.13 15.30 -6.87
CA ALA A 18 -11.88 15.09 -8.30
C ALA A 18 -12.70 13.92 -8.86
N MET A 19 -12.72 12.79 -8.15
CA MET A 19 -13.51 11.62 -8.54
C MET A 19 -14.99 11.95 -8.62
N ARG A 20 -15.51 12.68 -7.63
CA ARG A 20 -16.91 13.13 -7.63
C ARG A 20 -17.22 14.00 -8.85
N THR A 21 -16.38 14.97 -9.19
CA THR A 21 -16.57 15.81 -10.38
C THR A 21 -16.60 14.97 -11.67
N ASN A 22 -15.71 14.00 -11.81
CA ASN A 22 -15.69 13.11 -12.98
C ASN A 22 -16.96 12.24 -13.06
N LEU A 23 -17.44 11.74 -11.92
CA LEU A 23 -18.70 11.00 -11.85
C LEU A 23 -19.91 11.89 -12.17
N GLU A 24 -19.91 13.15 -11.71
CA GLU A 24 -20.94 14.14 -12.05
C GLU A 24 -20.95 14.40 -13.58
N VAL A 25 -19.78 14.59 -14.20
CA VAL A 25 -19.63 14.71 -15.66
C VAL A 25 -20.22 13.49 -16.38
N LEU A 26 -19.85 12.28 -15.97
CA LEU A 26 -20.37 11.03 -16.54
C LEU A 26 -21.87 10.86 -16.38
N SER A 27 -22.47 11.43 -15.33
CA SER A 27 -23.90 11.30 -15.03
C SER A 27 -24.78 12.38 -15.68
N THR A 28 -24.20 13.50 -16.10
CA THR A 28 -24.96 14.69 -16.55
C THR A 28 -24.78 15.01 -18.02
N LEU A 29 -23.62 14.70 -18.60
CA LEU A 29 -23.32 14.99 -20.00
C LEU A 29 -23.54 13.76 -20.88
N ASP A 30 -24.10 13.98 -22.06
CA ASP A 30 -24.12 12.97 -23.11
C ASP A 30 -22.78 13.01 -23.85
N LEU A 31 -21.88 12.11 -23.46
CA LEU A 31 -20.51 12.05 -23.95
C LEU A 31 -20.38 11.01 -25.06
N GLU A 32 -19.59 11.35 -26.08
CA GLU A 32 -19.15 10.38 -27.06
C GLU A 32 -18.33 9.27 -26.39
N ALA A 33 -18.33 8.08 -27.00
CA ALA A 33 -17.75 6.88 -26.40
C ALA A 33 -16.27 7.06 -25.99
N GLU A 34 -15.49 7.77 -26.79
CA GLU A 34 -14.07 8.04 -26.53
C GLU A 34 -13.89 8.93 -25.28
N GLN A 35 -14.61 10.04 -25.20
CA GLN A 35 -14.58 10.95 -24.06
C GLN A 35 -15.08 10.28 -22.78
N ARG A 36 -16.14 9.45 -22.88
CA ARG A 36 -16.64 8.67 -21.75
C ARG A 36 -15.56 7.72 -21.22
N ASN A 37 -14.83 7.05 -22.10
CA ASN A 37 -13.75 6.14 -21.72
C ASN A 37 -12.58 6.87 -21.07
N GLU A 38 -12.23 8.07 -21.54
CA GLU A 38 -11.20 8.91 -20.92
C GLU A 38 -11.57 9.26 -19.48
N VAL A 39 -12.79 9.76 -19.25
CA VAL A 39 -13.26 10.14 -17.91
C VAL A 39 -13.35 8.93 -16.98
N ILE A 40 -13.79 7.77 -17.47
CA ILE A 40 -13.74 6.51 -16.71
C ILE A 40 -12.29 6.16 -16.34
N GLY A 41 -11.35 6.32 -17.27
CA GLY A 41 -9.93 6.13 -17.01
C GLY A 41 -9.41 7.04 -15.89
N ASP A 42 -9.83 8.31 -15.87
CA ASP A 42 -9.48 9.24 -14.80
C ASP A 42 -10.08 8.86 -13.44
N VAL A 43 -11.31 8.37 -13.41
CA VAL A 43 -11.95 7.84 -12.19
C VAL A 43 -11.14 6.67 -11.64
N ILE A 44 -10.77 5.70 -12.49
CA ILE A 44 -9.98 4.53 -12.08
C ILE A 44 -8.62 4.97 -11.54
N ARG A 45 -7.90 5.85 -12.24
CA ARG A 45 -6.61 6.39 -11.77
C ARG A 45 -6.73 7.09 -10.41
N THR A 46 -7.78 7.87 -10.23
CA THR A 46 -8.04 8.58 -8.96
C THR A 46 -8.36 7.60 -7.83
N GLN A 47 -9.09 6.53 -8.13
CA GLN A 47 -9.41 5.47 -7.18
C GLN A 47 -8.15 4.73 -6.71
N SER A 48 -7.28 4.33 -7.64
CA SER A 48 -6.01 3.68 -7.28
C SER A 48 -5.11 4.61 -6.44
N ARG A 49 -5.15 5.93 -6.69
CA ARG A 49 -4.43 6.90 -5.86
C ARG A 49 -4.98 7.00 -4.44
N ILE A 50 -6.30 6.93 -4.26
CA ILE A 50 -6.94 6.90 -2.94
C ILE A 50 -6.51 5.65 -2.17
N GLU A 51 -6.53 4.48 -2.81
CA GLU A 51 -6.07 3.23 -2.18
C GLU A 51 -4.61 3.32 -1.73
N ALA A 52 -3.74 3.89 -2.57
CA ALA A 52 -2.34 4.10 -2.23
C ALA A 52 -2.17 5.04 -1.01
N THR A 53 -2.95 6.12 -0.95
CA THR A 53 -2.97 7.05 0.18
C THR A 53 -3.48 6.37 1.45
N LEU A 54 -4.57 5.61 1.38
CA LEU A 54 -5.11 4.86 2.52
C LEU A 54 -4.07 3.87 3.05
N THR A 55 -3.44 3.11 2.15
CA THR A 55 -2.35 2.21 2.51
C THR A 55 -1.25 2.98 3.22
N ALA A 56 -0.78 4.11 2.68
CA ALA A 56 0.27 4.90 3.34
C ALA A 56 -0.14 5.42 4.73
N LEU A 57 -1.40 5.83 4.90
CA LEU A 57 -1.93 6.30 6.18
C LEU A 57 -2.03 5.15 7.20
N GLU A 58 -2.50 3.97 6.81
CA GLU A 58 -2.54 2.79 7.69
C GLU A 58 -1.15 2.46 8.25
N ARG A 59 -0.13 2.56 7.39
CA ARG A 59 1.28 2.36 7.80
C ARG A 59 1.75 3.40 8.79
N LEU A 60 1.40 4.67 8.55
CA LEU A 60 1.74 5.76 9.46
C LEU A 60 1.04 5.61 10.81
N ALA A 61 -0.26 5.26 10.82
CA ALA A 61 -1.00 4.99 12.05
C ALA A 61 -0.41 3.84 12.85
N GLN A 62 -0.01 2.75 12.20
CA GLN A 62 0.68 1.65 12.86
C GLN A 62 1.96 2.14 13.54
N GLY A 63 2.76 2.97 12.87
CA GLY A 63 3.96 3.57 13.45
C GLY A 63 3.69 4.53 14.63
N GLU A 64 2.65 5.36 14.55
CA GLU A 64 2.29 6.31 15.62
C GLU A 64 1.67 5.65 16.86
N LEU A 65 0.95 4.54 16.68
CA LEU A 65 0.27 3.83 17.77
C LEU A 65 1.15 2.79 18.45
N THR A 66 2.29 2.46 17.84
CA THR A 66 3.23 1.51 18.42
C THR A 66 3.90 2.09 19.65
N THR A 67 3.86 1.34 20.74
CA THR A 67 4.62 1.57 21.96
C THR A 67 5.70 0.49 22.14
N ALA A 68 6.62 0.69 23.09
CA ALA A 68 7.64 -0.33 23.40
C ALA A 68 7.02 -1.66 23.88
N ASP A 69 5.81 -1.62 24.45
CA ASP A 69 5.10 -2.81 24.96
C ASP A 69 4.51 -3.67 23.83
N ASP A 70 4.40 -3.14 22.61
CA ASP A 70 3.92 -3.88 21.43
C ASP A 70 5.03 -4.74 20.79
N PHE A 71 6.28 -4.60 21.25
CA PHE A 71 7.42 -5.35 20.72
C PHE A 71 7.41 -6.78 21.27
N VAL A 72 7.40 -7.75 20.36
CA VAL A 72 7.35 -9.17 20.70
C VAL A 72 8.58 -9.91 20.16
N PRO A 73 9.05 -10.97 20.83
CA PRO A 73 10.03 -11.88 20.24
C PRO A 73 9.42 -12.63 19.05
N PHE A 74 10.12 -12.66 17.93
CA PHE A 74 9.71 -13.41 16.73
C PHE A 74 10.91 -13.86 15.91
N ASP A 75 10.70 -14.86 15.06
CA ASP A 75 11.68 -15.33 14.09
C ASP A 75 11.61 -14.46 12.82
N VAL A 76 12.65 -13.65 12.61
CA VAL A 76 12.78 -12.80 11.42
C VAL A 76 12.96 -13.65 10.17
N THR A 77 13.69 -14.76 10.25
CA THR A 77 13.95 -15.63 9.10
C THR A 77 12.64 -16.21 8.58
N GLU A 78 11.79 -16.72 9.48
CA GLU A 78 10.47 -17.22 9.11
C GLU A 78 9.58 -16.14 8.49
N LEU A 79 9.60 -14.93 9.04
CA LEU A 79 8.82 -13.80 8.51
C LEU A 79 9.25 -13.45 7.08
N LEU A 80 10.55 -13.37 6.84
CA LEU A 80 11.13 -13.04 5.54
C LEU A 80 10.87 -14.14 4.51
N ASP A 81 10.98 -15.41 4.90
CA ASP A 81 10.65 -16.54 4.04
C ASP A 81 9.19 -16.50 3.57
N ARG A 82 8.25 -16.22 4.47
CA ARG A 82 6.83 -16.07 4.08
C ARG A 82 6.62 -14.89 3.14
N ALA A 83 7.26 -13.75 3.41
CA ALA A 83 7.15 -12.57 2.54
C ALA A 83 7.68 -12.86 1.12
N ALA A 84 8.81 -13.57 1.01
CA ALA A 84 9.37 -14.01 -0.27
C ALA A 84 8.38 -14.91 -1.03
N HIS A 85 7.84 -15.95 -0.39
CA HIS A 85 6.88 -16.87 -1.01
C HIS A 85 5.61 -16.17 -1.47
N ASP A 86 5.05 -15.27 -0.64
CA ASP A 86 3.85 -14.51 -0.99
C ASP A 86 4.09 -13.57 -2.17
N ALA A 87 5.28 -12.96 -2.24
CA ALA A 87 5.66 -12.11 -3.35
C ALA A 87 5.79 -12.88 -4.67
N GLU A 88 6.47 -14.03 -4.68
CA GLU A 88 6.58 -14.86 -5.90
C GLU A 88 5.22 -15.37 -6.39
N ARG A 89 4.28 -15.64 -5.47
CA ARG A 89 2.89 -15.98 -5.84
C ARG A 89 2.13 -14.80 -6.46
N THR A 90 2.42 -13.59 -6.00
CA THR A 90 1.76 -12.35 -6.45
C THR A 90 2.34 -11.87 -7.78
N TYR A 91 3.64 -12.06 -8.00
CA TYR A 91 4.39 -11.62 -9.16
C TYR A 91 5.02 -12.83 -9.86
N PRO A 92 4.39 -13.39 -10.92
CA PRO A 92 4.78 -14.67 -11.51
C PRO A 92 6.23 -14.75 -12.04
N ASP A 93 6.79 -13.61 -12.45
CA ASP A 93 8.15 -13.52 -12.99
C ASP A 93 9.19 -13.08 -11.96
N LEU A 94 8.78 -12.82 -10.71
CA LEU A 94 9.67 -12.43 -9.63
C LEU A 94 10.35 -13.65 -9.03
N ARG A 95 11.63 -13.51 -8.70
CA ARG A 95 12.36 -14.47 -7.85
C ARG A 95 12.89 -13.74 -6.63
N VAL A 96 12.56 -14.25 -5.45
CA VAL A 96 13.01 -13.71 -4.17
C VAL A 96 13.78 -14.80 -3.44
N ALA A 97 15.08 -14.59 -3.23
CA ALA A 97 15.93 -15.53 -2.51
C ALA A 97 16.34 -14.96 -1.15
N LEU A 98 16.07 -15.71 -0.09
CA LEU A 98 16.74 -15.51 1.19
C LEU A 98 18.05 -16.27 1.20
N VAL A 99 19.16 -15.59 1.51
CA VAL A 99 20.44 -16.27 1.71
C VAL A 99 20.32 -17.15 2.95
N PRO A 100 20.76 -18.42 2.90
CA PRO A 100 20.70 -19.31 4.05
C PRO A 100 21.30 -18.67 5.29
N SER A 101 20.49 -18.57 6.34
CA SER A 101 20.86 -18.01 7.64
C SER A 101 20.36 -18.93 8.75
N PRO A 102 21.06 -19.04 9.88
CA PRO A 102 20.46 -19.59 11.09
C PRO A 102 19.20 -18.80 11.47
N VAL A 103 18.33 -19.42 12.28
CA VAL A 103 17.17 -18.75 12.89
C VAL A 103 17.63 -17.49 13.60
N VAL A 104 17.02 -16.35 13.25
CA VAL A 104 17.30 -15.06 13.89
C VAL A 104 16.09 -14.62 14.68
N LEU A 105 16.19 -14.73 16.00
CA LEU A 105 15.17 -14.19 16.90
C LEU A 105 15.41 -12.71 17.16
N MET A 106 14.37 -11.92 16.99
CA MET A 106 14.36 -10.46 17.21
C MET A 106 13.20 -10.09 18.13
N VAL A 107 13.38 -9.04 18.93
CA VAL A 107 12.27 -8.34 19.60
C VAL A 107 11.90 -7.13 18.76
N GLY A 108 10.67 -7.09 18.24
CA GLY A 108 10.24 -6.08 17.28
C GLY A 108 8.76 -6.16 16.99
N LEU A 109 8.35 -5.53 15.89
CA LEU A 109 6.98 -5.56 15.37
C LEU A 109 6.94 -6.41 14.12
N PRO A 110 6.46 -7.67 14.18
CA PRO A 110 6.39 -8.53 13.01
C PRO A 110 5.59 -7.88 11.87
N VAL A 111 4.43 -7.31 12.17
CA VAL A 111 3.56 -6.65 11.17
C VAL A 111 4.27 -5.45 10.52
N GLY A 112 4.96 -4.63 11.33
CA GLY A 112 5.70 -3.48 10.83
C GLY A 112 6.88 -3.88 9.94
N LEU A 113 7.63 -4.92 10.32
CA LEU A 113 8.72 -5.43 9.48
C LEU A 113 8.18 -6.03 8.18
N ARG A 114 7.12 -6.84 8.25
CA ARG A 114 6.47 -7.44 7.07
C ARG A 114 6.08 -6.36 6.06
N LEU A 115 5.46 -5.29 6.54
CA LEU A 115 5.06 -4.15 5.73
C LEU A 115 6.24 -3.46 5.02
N VAL A 116 7.36 -3.27 5.71
CA VAL A 116 8.58 -2.68 5.14
C VAL A 116 9.14 -3.58 4.05
N ILE A 117 9.14 -4.90 4.27
CA ILE A 117 9.62 -5.88 3.30
C ILE A 117 8.72 -5.95 2.08
N ASP A 118 7.40 -6.03 2.26
CA ASP A 118 6.43 -6.03 1.16
C ASP A 118 6.58 -4.78 0.28
N ASN A 119 6.86 -3.63 0.90
CA ASN A 119 7.17 -2.40 0.19
C ASN A 119 8.46 -2.43 -0.60
N ALA A 120 9.53 -2.92 0.01
CA ALA A 120 10.82 -3.06 -0.66
C ALA A 120 10.68 -3.96 -1.89
N ILE A 121 9.94 -5.06 -1.77
CA ILE A 121 9.65 -5.97 -2.87
C ILE A 121 8.81 -5.29 -3.95
N ALA A 122 7.69 -4.65 -3.61
CA ALA A 122 6.85 -3.96 -4.58
C ALA A 122 7.62 -2.87 -5.34
N ASN A 123 8.49 -2.13 -4.64
CA ASN A 123 9.39 -1.15 -5.25
C ASN A 123 10.41 -1.81 -6.17
N ALA A 124 10.99 -2.94 -5.78
CA ALA A 124 11.91 -3.69 -6.62
C ALA A 124 11.22 -4.23 -7.88
N VAL A 125 9.98 -4.73 -7.80
CA VAL A 125 9.21 -5.16 -8.98
C VAL A 125 8.94 -3.98 -9.92
N LYS A 126 8.53 -2.83 -9.36
CA LYS A 126 8.15 -1.66 -10.14
C LYS A 126 9.35 -0.97 -10.81
N HIS A 127 10.52 -1.02 -10.19
CA HIS A 127 11.67 -0.20 -10.58
C HIS A 127 12.95 -1.01 -10.90
N GLY A 128 12.93 -2.33 -10.70
CA GLY A 128 14.13 -3.19 -10.69
C GLY A 128 14.69 -3.55 -12.06
N GLY A 129 13.86 -3.58 -13.11
CA GLY A 129 14.30 -3.90 -14.48
C GLY A 129 14.52 -5.39 -14.73
#